data_AF-A0A959KLG0-F1
#
_entry.id   AF-A0A959KLG0-F1
#
_cell.length_a   1.000
_cell.length_b   1.000
_cell.length_c   1.000
_cell.angle_alpha   90.00
_cell.angle_beta   90.00
_cell.angle_gamma   90.00
#
_symmetry.space_group_name_H-M   'P 1'
#
loop_
_entity.id
_entity.type
_entity.pdbx_description
1 polymer ?
#
loop_
_entity_poly.entity_id
_entity_poly.type
_entity_poly.pdbx_seq_one_letter_code
_entity_poly.pdbx_strand_id
1 'polypeptide(L)'
;MDFGQRVLDFKLGLRPDWKLPPGFDLLYPFREEATRQAMQVFYRKYYADDRPRTFLFSINPGRFGSGVTGVAFTDPIRLQEQCGIDNPFPKKPELSSQFIYDMIDAYGGPTAFYRQFYFIAVCPLGFTFQGKNCNYYDDPRLLKAAEPHILQSL
;
A
#
# COMPACT_ATOMS: atom_id res chain seq x y z
N MET A 1 2.83 17.63 -12.71
CA MET A 1 2.08 16.49 -12.14
C MET A 1 2.34 16.48 -10.65
N ASP A 2 1.32 16.49 -9.81
CA ASP A 2 1.51 16.47 -8.36
C ASP A 2 2.03 15.10 -7.86
N PHE A 3 2.46 15.04 -6.61
CA PHE A 3 2.98 13.83 -5.97
C PHE A 3 1.96 12.68 -6.00
N GLY A 4 0.69 12.98 -5.66
CA GLY A 4 -0.39 12.00 -5.62
C GLY A 4 -0.63 11.33 -6.98
N GLN A 5 -0.62 12.11 -8.06
CA GLN A 5 -0.78 11.59 -9.41
C GLN A 5 0.41 10.72 -9.82
N ARG A 6 1.65 11.11 -9.49
CA ARG A 6 2.83 10.27 -9.74
C ARG A 6 2.75 8.92 -9.03
N VAL A 7 2.25 8.91 -7.79
CA VAL A 7 2.03 7.66 -7.03
C VAL A 7 0.95 6.78 -7.68
N LEU A 8 -0.16 7.38 -8.11
CA LEU A 8 -1.24 6.67 -8.79
C LEU A 8 -0.76 6.05 -10.10
N ASP A 9 -0.06 6.82 -10.92
CA ASP A 9 0.48 6.38 -12.21
C ASP A 9 1.48 5.24 -12.02
N PHE A 10 2.37 5.36 -11.03
CA PHE A 10 3.28 4.28 -10.64
C PHE A 10 2.53 3.01 -10.25
N LYS A 11 1.60 3.09 -9.30
CA LYS A 11 0.87 1.92 -8.79
C LYS A 11 0.01 1.23 -9.85
N LEU A 12 -0.66 2.01 -10.70
CA LEU A 12 -1.50 1.49 -11.78
C LEU A 12 -0.69 1.01 -12.99
N GLY A 13 0.55 1.49 -13.15
CA GLY A 13 1.48 1.05 -14.19
C GLY A 13 2.24 -0.23 -13.85
N LEU A 14 2.21 -0.69 -12.60
CA LEU A 14 2.84 -1.95 -12.18
C LEU A 14 2.22 -3.14 -12.93
N ARG A 15 3.08 -3.99 -13.49
CA ARG A 15 2.66 -5.19 -14.23
C ARG A 15 2.72 -6.41 -13.31
N PRO A 16 1.59 -7.08 -13.03
CA PRO A 16 1.56 -8.25 -12.16
C PRO A 16 1.79 -9.56 -12.94
N ASP A 17 2.83 -9.59 -13.79
CA ASP A 17 3.19 -10.71 -14.68
C ASP A 17 4.53 -11.37 -14.30
N TRP A 18 4.93 -11.23 -13.04
CA TRP A 18 6.21 -11.72 -12.53
C TRP A 18 6.22 -13.26 -12.48
N LYS A 19 7.33 -13.86 -12.91
CA LYS A 19 7.52 -15.31 -12.86
C LYS A 19 7.93 -15.72 -11.45
N LEU A 20 7.00 -16.31 -10.70
CA LEU A 20 7.24 -16.76 -9.33
C LEU A 20 7.53 -18.27 -9.25
N PRO A 21 8.23 -18.74 -8.21
CA PRO A 21 8.40 -20.17 -7.96
C PRO A 21 7.06 -20.87 -7.70
N PRO A 22 6.96 -22.20 -7.91
CA PRO A 22 5.74 -22.95 -7.64
C PRO A 22 5.22 -22.77 -6.20
N GLY A 23 3.90 -22.56 -6.07
CA GLY A 23 3.21 -22.38 -4.79
C GLY A 23 3.13 -20.93 -4.30
N PHE A 24 3.78 -19.99 -4.99
CA PHE A 24 3.65 -18.55 -4.74
C PHE A 24 2.70 -17.91 -5.74
N ASP A 25 1.82 -17.04 -5.23
CA ASP A 25 0.96 -16.18 -6.03
C ASP A 25 1.32 -14.71 -5.78
N LEU A 26 1.23 -13.93 -6.85
CA LEU A 26 1.44 -12.48 -6.79
C LEU A 26 0.13 -11.80 -6.38
N LEU A 27 0.22 -10.83 -5.47
CA LEU A 27 -0.88 -10.02 -5.03
C LEU A 27 -0.80 -8.62 -5.64
N TYR A 28 -1.77 -8.30 -6.48
CA TYR A 28 -1.95 -6.99 -7.11
C TYR A 28 -3.21 -6.30 -6.53
N PRO A 29 -3.07 -5.41 -5.54
CA PRO A 29 -4.22 -4.80 -4.86
C PRO A 29 -5.09 -3.92 -5.77
N PHE A 30 -4.53 -3.39 -6.85
CA PHE A 30 -5.12 -2.25 -7.59
C PHE A 30 -6.06 -2.67 -8.73
N ARG A 31 -6.43 -3.95 -8.81
CA ARG A 31 -7.30 -4.49 -9.86
C ARG A 31 -8.76 -4.05 -9.70
N GLU A 32 -9.23 -3.94 -8.46
CA GLU A 32 -10.63 -3.65 -8.19
C GLU A 32 -10.94 -2.16 -8.32
N GLU A 33 -12.09 -1.84 -8.90
CA GLU A 33 -12.49 -0.45 -9.14
C GLU A 33 -12.68 0.32 -7.84
N ALA A 34 -13.30 -0.30 -6.83
CA ALA A 34 -13.46 0.30 -5.51
C ALA A 34 -12.11 0.65 -4.86
N THR A 35 -11.08 -0.20 -5.04
CA THR A 35 -9.72 0.06 -4.55
C THR A 35 -9.10 1.24 -5.26
N ARG A 36 -9.22 1.32 -6.60
CA ARG A 36 -8.73 2.48 -7.37
C ARG A 36 -9.39 3.77 -6.93
N GLN A 37 -10.70 3.77 -6.72
CA GLN A 37 -11.44 4.94 -6.25
C GLN A 37 -10.98 5.39 -4.86
N ALA A 38 -10.85 4.46 -3.91
CA ALA A 38 -10.33 4.74 -2.58
C ALA A 38 -8.93 5.39 -2.62
N MET A 39 -8.03 4.83 -3.43
CA MET A 39 -6.70 5.38 -3.64
C MET A 39 -6.76 6.79 -4.24
N GLN A 40 -7.53 7.00 -5.31
CA GLN A 40 -7.63 8.29 -5.98
C GLN A 40 -8.12 9.39 -5.03
N VAL A 41 -9.16 9.10 -4.23
CA VAL A 41 -9.68 10.04 -3.22
C VAL A 41 -8.60 10.33 -2.16
N PHE A 42 -7.92 9.30 -1.66
CA PHE A 42 -6.87 9.46 -0.65
C PHE A 42 -5.68 10.28 -1.16
N TYR A 43 -5.12 9.94 -2.31
CA TYR A 43 -3.94 10.62 -2.86
C TYR A 43 -4.26 12.05 -3.30
N ARG A 44 -5.47 12.31 -3.82
CA ARG A 44 -5.93 13.69 -4.07
C ARG A 44 -6.09 14.49 -2.77
N LYS A 45 -6.57 13.86 -1.69
CA LYS A 45 -6.78 14.55 -0.40
C LYS A 45 -5.46 14.95 0.27
N TYR A 46 -4.47 14.06 0.31
CA TYR A 46 -3.27 14.25 1.12
C TYR A 46 -2.00 14.59 0.33
N TYR A 47 -1.99 14.37 -0.99
CA TYR A 47 -0.79 14.48 -1.83
C TYR A 47 -1.03 15.26 -3.13
N ALA A 48 -2.08 16.07 -3.23
CA ALA A 48 -2.29 17.02 -4.34
C ALA A 48 -1.37 18.26 -4.25
N ASP A 49 -0.08 18.03 -4.04
CA ASP A 49 0.99 19.02 -4.12
C ASP A 49 2.29 18.37 -4.60
N ASP A 50 3.33 19.16 -4.85
CA ASP A 50 4.64 18.67 -5.28
C ASP A 50 5.72 18.81 -4.19
N ARG A 51 5.31 18.89 -2.92
CA ARG A 51 6.27 19.04 -1.81
C ARG A 51 7.04 17.73 -1.60
N PRO A 52 8.31 17.78 -1.17
CA PRO A 52 9.03 16.58 -0.79
C PRO A 52 8.33 15.87 0.39
N ARG A 53 8.51 14.55 0.45
CA ARG A 53 8.04 13.72 1.56
C ARG A 53 9.21 12.90 2.09
N THR A 54 9.27 12.71 3.39
CA THR A 54 10.14 11.72 4.02
C THR A 54 9.53 10.34 3.81
N PHE A 55 10.28 9.45 3.16
CA PHE A 55 9.80 8.10 2.87
C PHE A 55 9.95 7.20 4.10
N LEU A 56 8.87 6.51 4.42
CA LEU A 56 8.81 5.49 5.47
C LEU A 56 8.67 4.15 4.78
N PHE A 57 9.76 3.37 4.77
CA PHE A 57 9.82 2.09 4.10
C PHE A 57 9.15 0.99 4.93
N SER A 58 8.26 0.25 4.27
CA SER A 58 7.61 -0.96 4.75
C SER A 58 8.05 -2.16 3.90
N ILE A 59 7.49 -3.34 4.19
CA ILE A 59 7.92 -4.61 3.59
C ILE A 59 7.29 -4.78 2.19
N ASN A 60 6.05 -5.29 2.15
CA ASN A 60 5.23 -5.44 0.95
C ASN A 60 3.75 -5.50 1.32
N PRO A 61 2.83 -5.23 0.37
CA PRO A 61 1.39 -5.40 0.59
C PRO A 61 1.02 -6.82 1.05
N GLY A 62 0.01 -6.92 1.93
CA GLY A 62 -0.67 -8.17 2.27
C GLY A 62 -2.07 -8.25 1.64
N ARG A 63 -2.81 -9.34 1.91
CA ARG A 63 -4.21 -9.51 1.44
C ARG A 63 -5.25 -8.64 2.12
N PHE A 64 -4.94 -8.11 3.29
CA PHE A 64 -5.86 -7.34 4.12
C PHE A 64 -5.42 -5.87 4.17
N GLY A 65 -6.25 -5.03 4.79
CA GLY A 65 -6.01 -3.60 4.94
C GLY A 65 -5.61 -2.92 3.63
N SER A 66 -4.33 -2.58 3.48
CA SER A 66 -3.80 -1.94 2.26
C SER A 66 -3.97 -2.79 0.99
N GLY A 67 -4.06 -4.11 1.12
CA GLY A 67 -4.40 -5.02 0.03
C GLY A 67 -5.83 -4.86 -0.52
N VAL A 68 -6.69 -4.20 0.25
CA VAL A 68 -8.10 -3.93 -0.10
C VAL A 68 -8.28 -2.45 -0.44
N THR A 69 -7.70 -1.55 0.35
CA THR A 69 -7.85 -0.09 0.16
C THR A 69 -6.85 0.50 -0.82
N GLY A 70 -5.73 -0.18 -1.09
CA GLY A 70 -4.63 0.32 -1.92
C GLY A 70 -3.75 1.39 -1.24
N VAL A 71 -4.04 1.72 0.02
CA VAL A 71 -3.34 2.73 0.82
C VAL A 71 -2.58 2.02 1.95
N ALA A 72 -1.27 2.26 2.03
CA ALA A 72 -0.39 1.58 2.98
C ALA A 72 -0.82 1.85 4.42
N PHE A 73 -0.91 0.78 5.23
CA PHE A 73 -1.34 0.83 6.64
C PHE A 73 -2.71 1.47 6.89
N THR A 74 -3.58 1.52 5.88
CA THR A 74 -4.93 2.07 6.02
C THR A 74 -5.95 1.00 5.68
N ASP A 75 -6.53 0.37 6.70
CA ASP A 75 -7.63 -0.57 6.48
C ASP A 75 -8.98 0.15 6.22
N PRO A 76 -10.05 -0.58 5.84
CA PRO A 76 -11.36 0.01 5.55
C PRO A 76 -12.00 0.81 6.69
N ILE A 77 -11.64 0.52 7.94
CA ILE A 77 -12.15 1.20 9.13
C ILE A 77 -11.45 2.55 9.24
N ARG A 78 -10.11 2.55 9.26
CA ARG A 78 -9.29 3.77 9.37
C ARG A 78 -9.45 4.68 8.16
N LEU A 79 -9.64 4.13 6.97
CA LEU A 79 -9.94 4.90 5.76
C LEU A 79 -11.21 5.76 5.96
N GLN A 80 -12.23 5.20 6.61
CA GLN A 80 -13.49 5.90 6.86
C GLN A 80 -13.40 6.81 8.09
N GLU A 81 -13.05 6.26 9.25
CA GLU A 81 -13.13 6.97 10.54
C GLU A 81 -12.06 8.05 10.68
N GLN A 82 -10.83 7.76 10.26
CA GLN A 82 -9.70 8.68 10.45
C GLN A 82 -9.43 9.52 9.21
N CYS A 83 -9.62 8.96 8.02
CA CYS A 83 -9.42 9.70 6.78
C CYS A 83 -10.70 10.34 6.22
N GLY A 84 -11.89 10.04 6.75
CA GLY A 84 -13.15 10.58 6.24
C GLY A 84 -13.43 10.17 4.80
N ILE A 85 -13.00 8.96 4.39
CA ILE A 85 -13.19 8.42 3.05
C ILE A 85 -14.08 7.18 3.15
N ASP A 86 -15.34 7.35 2.79
CA ASP A 86 -16.32 6.26 2.75
C ASP A 86 -15.89 5.19 1.74
N ASN A 87 -16.17 3.94 2.09
CA ASN A 87 -15.78 2.80 1.27
C ASN A 87 -16.71 1.60 1.49
N PRO A 88 -16.94 0.77 0.44
CA PRO A 88 -17.86 -0.35 0.49
C PRO A 88 -17.22 -1.64 1.06
N PHE A 89 -15.96 -1.58 1.49
CA PHE A 89 -15.20 -2.79 1.84
C PHE A 89 -15.70 -3.41 3.16
N PRO A 90 -15.57 -4.74 3.32
CA PRO A 90 -15.77 -5.39 4.61
C PRO A 90 -14.89 -4.76 5.69
N LYS A 91 -15.49 -4.35 6.79
CA LYS A 91 -14.81 -3.69 7.92
C LYS A 91 -14.02 -4.70 8.76
N LYS A 92 -12.91 -5.17 8.18
CA LYS A 92 -11.96 -6.06 8.85
C LYS A 92 -10.80 -5.22 9.41
N PRO A 93 -10.56 -5.23 10.74
CA PRO A 93 -9.46 -4.48 11.32
C PRO A 93 -8.12 -5.13 10.99
N GLU A 94 -7.10 -4.28 10.83
CA GLU A 94 -5.70 -4.70 10.75
C GLU A 94 -4.90 -4.06 11.90
N LEU A 95 -4.18 -4.88 12.69
CA LEU A 95 -3.44 -4.40 13.87
C LEU A 95 -2.39 -3.35 13.51
N SER A 96 -1.67 -3.52 12.40
CA SER A 96 -0.72 -2.53 11.90
C SER A 96 -1.40 -1.22 11.50
N SER A 97 -2.57 -1.28 10.86
CA SER A 97 -3.38 -0.09 10.57
C SER A 97 -3.80 0.63 11.86
N GLN A 98 -4.19 -0.11 12.91
CA GLN A 98 -4.54 0.50 14.20
C GLN A 98 -3.35 1.25 14.79
N PHE A 99 -2.22 0.56 14.95
CA PHE A 99 -1.02 1.14 15.54
C PHE A 99 -0.52 2.37 14.77
N ILE A 100 -0.49 2.30 13.43
CA ILE A 100 -0.03 3.41 12.61
C ILE A 100 -0.95 4.62 12.75
N TYR A 101 -2.27 4.41 12.83
CA TYR A 101 -3.20 5.53 13.02
C TYR A 101 -3.16 6.11 14.44
N ASP A 102 -2.94 5.28 15.48
CA ASP A 102 -2.70 5.78 16.84
C ASP A 102 -1.44 6.68 16.87
N MET A 103 -0.38 6.30 16.13
CA MET A 103 0.83 7.11 15.98
C MET A 103 0.59 8.38 15.18
N ILE A 104 -0.16 8.31 14.06
CA ILE A 104 -0.51 9.48 13.24
C ILE A 104 -1.33 10.47 14.06
N ASP A 105 -2.26 10.00 14.88
CA ASP A 105 -3.07 10.85 15.76
C ASP A 105 -2.19 11.54 16.80
N ALA A 106 -1.28 10.81 17.45
CA ALA A 106 -0.29 11.37 18.37
C ALA A 106 0.65 12.40 17.71
N TYR A 107 0.92 12.28 16.41
CA TYR A 107 1.73 13.24 15.65
C TYR A 107 0.98 14.55 15.34
N GLY A 108 -0.35 14.56 15.36
CA GLY A 108 -1.19 15.71 14.98
C GLY A 108 -2.20 15.42 13.87
N GLY A 109 -2.46 14.14 13.61
CA GLY A 109 -3.50 13.65 12.71
C GLY A 109 -3.08 13.51 11.24
N PRO A 110 -3.94 12.88 10.40
CA PRO A 110 -3.59 12.50 9.03
C PRO A 110 -3.12 13.65 8.14
N THR A 111 -3.75 14.82 8.24
CA THR A 111 -3.36 16.00 7.44
C THR A 111 -1.96 16.48 7.76
N ALA A 112 -1.59 16.54 9.05
CA ALA A 112 -0.26 16.98 9.47
C ALA A 112 0.80 15.94 9.07
N PHE A 113 0.49 14.66 9.27
CA PHE A 113 1.40 13.56 8.97
C PHE A 113 1.67 13.40 7.47
N TYR A 114 0.64 13.22 6.65
CA TYR A 114 0.80 12.97 5.21
C TYR A 114 1.30 14.17 4.41
N ARG A 115 1.32 15.36 5.01
CA ARG A 115 2.01 16.52 4.46
C ARG A 115 3.54 16.37 4.51
N GLN A 116 4.07 15.58 5.44
CA GLN A 116 5.51 15.42 5.68
C GLN A 116 6.02 14.04 5.28
N PHE A 117 5.21 13.00 5.45
CA PHE A 117 5.62 11.61 5.27
C PHE A 117 4.86 10.92 4.14
N TYR A 118 5.50 9.90 3.55
CA TYR A 118 4.86 8.97 2.62
C TYR A 118 5.30 7.54 2.93
N PHE A 119 4.34 6.64 3.12
CA PHE A 119 4.61 5.21 3.24
C PHE A 119 4.86 4.59 1.87
N ILE A 120 6.03 3.99 1.71
CA ILE A 120 6.41 3.20 0.54
C ILE A 120 6.71 1.76 0.98
N ALA A 121 6.53 0.80 0.09
CA ALA A 121 6.93 -0.58 0.33
C ALA A 121 8.21 -0.87 -0.45
N VAL A 122 9.16 -1.58 0.16
CA VAL A 122 10.36 -2.04 -0.53
C VAL A 122 9.97 -2.88 -1.74
N CYS A 123 9.06 -3.83 -1.57
CA CYS A 123 8.43 -4.51 -2.71
C CYS A 123 7.01 -3.94 -2.94
N PRO A 124 6.73 -3.39 -4.15
CA PRO A 124 5.48 -2.69 -4.41
C PRO A 124 4.27 -3.63 -4.55
N LEU A 125 4.51 -4.94 -4.72
CA LEU A 125 3.50 -5.99 -4.84
C LEU A 125 3.62 -6.99 -3.69
N GLY A 126 2.50 -7.60 -3.33
CA GLY A 126 2.43 -8.60 -2.26
C GLY A 126 2.60 -10.02 -2.78
N PHE A 127 2.73 -10.97 -1.86
CA PHE A 127 2.80 -12.39 -2.18
C PHE A 127 1.94 -13.23 -1.26
N THR A 128 1.49 -14.36 -1.78
CA THR A 128 0.97 -15.44 -0.94
C THR A 128 1.66 -16.76 -1.23
N PHE A 129 1.91 -17.55 -0.19
CA PHE A 129 2.33 -18.93 -0.32
C PHE A 129 1.22 -19.82 0.23
N GLN A 130 0.66 -20.70 -0.61
CA GLN A 130 -0.46 -21.57 -0.25
C GLN A 130 -1.64 -20.81 0.40
N GLY A 131 -1.96 -19.63 -0.14
CA GLY A 131 -3.05 -18.80 0.38
C GLY A 131 -2.78 -18.18 1.75
N LYS A 132 -1.52 -17.99 2.16
CA LYS A 132 -1.13 -17.17 3.33
C LYS A 132 -0.22 -16.04 2.89
N ASN A 133 -0.30 -14.87 3.54
CA ASN A 133 0.59 -13.75 3.23
C ASN A 133 2.05 -14.18 3.40
N CYS A 134 2.91 -13.72 2.49
CA CYS A 134 4.34 -14.01 2.49
C CYS A 134 5.10 -12.72 2.21
N ASN A 135 6.19 -12.50 2.93
CA ASN A 135 7.10 -11.41 2.66
C ASN A 135 8.05 -11.78 1.52
N TYR A 136 8.50 -10.79 0.76
CA TYR A 136 9.42 -11.01 -0.36
C TYR A 136 10.73 -11.74 0.03
N TYR A 137 11.13 -11.65 1.30
CA TYR A 137 12.36 -12.27 1.85
C TYR A 137 12.13 -13.58 2.61
N ASP A 138 10.90 -14.07 2.76
CA ASP A 138 10.63 -15.26 3.59
C ASP A 138 11.17 -16.56 2.94
N ASP A 139 11.34 -16.58 1.61
CA ASP A 139 11.90 -17.71 0.85
C ASP A 139 12.99 -17.21 -0.13
N PRO A 140 14.22 -17.74 -0.09
CA PRO A 140 15.30 -17.33 -1.00
C PRO A 140 14.96 -17.43 -2.50
N ARG A 141 14.09 -18.37 -2.89
CA ARG A 141 13.65 -18.52 -4.28
C ARG A 141 12.70 -17.38 -4.67
N LEU A 142 11.83 -16.98 -3.75
CA LEU A 142 10.95 -15.83 -3.94
C LEU A 142 11.78 -14.54 -4.01
N LEU A 143 12.70 -14.34 -3.06
CA LEU A 143 13.58 -13.18 -3.04
C LEU A 143 14.33 -13.02 -4.35
N LYS A 144 14.98 -14.09 -4.83
CA LYS A 144 15.71 -14.10 -6.10
C LYS A 144 14.83 -13.75 -7.30
N ALA A 145 13.56 -14.17 -7.28
CA ALA A 145 12.62 -13.87 -8.35
C ALA A 145 12.10 -12.42 -8.29
N ALA A 146 11.87 -11.88 -7.08
CA ALA A 146 11.32 -10.55 -6.88
C ALA A 146 12.38 -9.42 -6.93
N GLU A 147 13.63 -9.72 -6.57
CA GLU A 147 14.71 -8.73 -6.41
C GLU A 147 14.90 -7.79 -7.63
N PRO A 148 14.94 -8.27 -8.89
CA PRO A 148 15.07 -7.36 -10.03
C PRO A 148 13.93 -6.35 -10.14
N HIS A 149 12.72 -6.77 -9.79
CA HIS A 149 11.53 -5.91 -9.82
C HIS A 149 11.50 -4.92 -8.64
N ILE A 150 11.96 -5.37 -7.47
CA ILE A 150 12.14 -4.52 -6.28
C ILE A 150 13.12 -3.39 -6.61
N LEU A 151 14.30 -3.72 -7.14
CA LEU A 151 15.33 -2.73 -7.49
C LEU A 151 14.87 -1.76 -8.57
N GLN A 152 14.03 -2.20 -9.52
CA GLN A 152 13.46 -1.31 -10.53
C GLN A 152 12.44 -0.30 -9.94
N SER A 153 11.83 -0.64 -8.81
CA SER A 153 10.72 0.13 -8.22
C SER A 153 11.15 1.18 -7.20
N LEU A 154 12.40 1.13 -6.74
CA LEU A 154 13.03 2.03 -5.78
C LEU A 154 13.69 3.22 -6.50
#